data_AF-A0A351GK43-F1
#
_entry.id   AF-A0A351GK43-F1
#
_cell.length_a   1.000
_cell.length_b   1.000
_cell.length_c   1.000
_cell.angle_alpha   90.00
_cell.angle_beta   90.00
_cell.angle_gamma   90.00
#
_symmetry.space_group_name_H-M   'P 1'
#
loop_
_entity.id
_entity.type
_entity.pdbx_description
1 polymer ?
#
loop_
_entity_poly.entity_id
_entity_poly.type
_entity_poly.pdbx_seq_one_letter_code
_entity_poly.pdbx_strand_id
1 'polypeptide(L)' 'MFKRHRYPKAIILQAVYFKLRFTLSYRDVEELLEIRGVKVDHSTIQRWVFKFSPFVESNMN' A
#
# COMPACT_ATOMS: atom_id res chain seq x y z
N MET A 1 -9.14 8.32 9.44
CA MET A 1 -8.84 6.94 9.04
C MET A 1 -7.35 6.54 9.09
N PHE A 2 -6.41 7.45 8.78
CA PHE A 2 -4.96 7.17 8.81
C PHE A 2 -4.27 7.43 10.16
N LYS A 3 -4.99 7.96 11.16
CA LYS A 3 -4.44 8.21 12.51
C LYS A 3 -3.88 6.89 13.11
N ARG A 4 -2.77 6.99 13.85
CA ARG A 4 -2.09 5.87 14.53
C ARG A 4 -1.44 4.79 13.63
N HIS A 5 -1.20 5.07 12.35
CA HIS A 5 -0.34 4.20 11.53
C HIS A 5 1.10 4.67 11.65
N ARG A 6 2.03 3.71 11.73
CA ARG A 6 3.48 3.97 11.74
C ARG A 6 3.96 4.67 10.46
N TYR A 7 3.26 4.45 9.36
CA TYR A 7 3.65 4.94 8.03
C TYR A 7 2.80 6.15 7.62
N PRO A 8 3.39 7.13 6.90
CA PRO A 8 2.65 8.24 6.33
C PRO A 8 1.52 7.77 5.41
N LYS A 9 0.43 8.56 5.35
CA LYS A 9 -0.71 8.31 4.45
C LYS A 9 -0.26 8.05 3.00
N ALA A 10 0.70 8.83 2.50
CA ALA A 10 1.19 8.71 1.13
C ALA A 10 1.79 7.33 0.83
N ILE A 11 2.59 6.78 1.76
CA ILE A 11 3.19 5.44 1.62
C ILE A 11 2.11 4.36 1.58
N ILE A 12 1.13 4.47 2.48
CA ILE A 12 0.02 3.51 2.55
C ILE A 12 -0.77 3.51 1.24
N LEU A 13 -1.16 4.69 0.76
CA LEU A 13 -1.92 4.82 -0.48
C LEU A 13 -1.11 4.37 -1.71
N GLN A 14 0.19 4.66 -1.75
CA GLN A 14 1.07 4.23 -2.83
C GLN A 14 1.18 2.70 -2.90
N ALA A 15 1.30 2.03 -1.75
CA ALA A 15 1.35 0.57 -1.68
C ALA A 15 0.05 -0.06 -2.20
N VAL A 16 -1.09 0.48 -1.80
CA VAL A 16 -2.42 0.02 -2.24
C VAL A 16 -2.61 0.27 -3.73
N TYR A 17 -2.21 1.45 -4.22
CA TYR A 17 -2.23 1.77 -5.64
C TYR A 17 -1.39 0.79 -6.47
N PHE A 18 -0.18 0.45 -6.03
CA PHE A 18 0.64 -0.53 -6.73
C PHE A 18 -0.03 -1.91 -6.80
N LYS A 19 -0.65 -2.36 -5.71
CA LYS A 19 -1.39 -3.62 -5.71
C LYS A 19 -2.55 -3.62 -6.69
N LEU A 20 -3.37 -2.56 -6.70
CA LEU A 20 -4.58 -2.49 -7.52
C LEU A 20 -4.28 -2.22 -9.00
N ARG A 21 -3.32 -1.36 -9.31
CA ARG A 21 -3.06 -0.89 -10.69
C ARG A 21 -2.23 -1.85 -11.52
N PHE A 22 -1.27 -2.54 -10.89
CA PHE A 22 -0.26 -3.36 -11.58
C PHE A 22 -0.38 -4.86 -11.28
N THR A 23 -1.43 -5.28 -10.55
CA THR A 23 -1.70 -6.69 -10.22
C THR A 23 -0.53 -7.40 -9.51
N LEU A 24 0.34 -6.64 -8.83
CA LEU A 24 1.54 -7.14 -8.17
C LEU A 24 1.23 -8.08 -7.01
N SER A 25 2.13 -9.01 -6.70
CA SER A 25 2.06 -9.78 -5.45
C SER A 25 2.31 -8.84 -4.25
N TYR A 26 1.87 -9.21 -3.05
CA TYR A 26 2.18 -8.39 -1.85
C TYR A 26 3.68 -8.33 -1.56
N ARG A 27 4.44 -9.37 -1.95
CA ARG A 27 5.90 -9.42 -1.81
C ARG A 27 6.58 -8.48 -2.81
N ASP A 28 6.05 -8.37 -4.02
CA ASP A 28 6.60 -7.44 -5.02
C ASP A 28 6.38 -5.99 -4.56
N VAL A 29 5.23 -5.69 -3.94
CA VAL A 29 4.98 -4.35 -3.37
C VAL A 29 5.92 -4.09 -2.19
N GLU A 30 6.18 -5.08 -1.34
CA GLU A 30 7.19 -5.00 -0.27
C GLU A 30 8.58 -4.69 -0.83
N GLU A 31 9.03 -5.42 -1.85
CA GLU A 31 10.32 -5.19 -2.51
C GLU A 31 10.41 -3.78 -3.13
N LEU A 32 9.36 -3.33 -3.81
CA LEU A 32 9.29 -1.98 -4.38
C LEU A 32 9.32 -0.86 -3.32
N LEU A 33 8.84 -1.12 -2.12
CA LEU A 33 8.91 -0.19 -1.01
C LEU A 33 10.28 -0.23 -0.34
N GLU A 34 10.90 -1.41 -0.22
CA GLU A 34 12.27 -1.58 0.29
C GLU A 34 13.29 -0.86 -0.60
N ILE A 35 13.14 -0.93 -1.93
CA ILE A 35 13.98 -0.16 -2.89
C ILE A 35 13.90 1.35 -2.62
N ARG A 36 12.76 1.84 -2.10
CA ARG A 36 12.56 3.25 -1.72
C ARG A 36 12.93 3.55 -0.26
N GLY A 37 13.57 2.60 0.43
CA GLY A 37 13.98 2.73 1.83
C GLY A 37 12.85 2.54 2.85
N VAL A 38 11.69 2.02 2.43
CA VAL A 38 10.53 1.79 3.29
C VAL A 38 10.41 0.30 3.61
N LYS A 39 10.87 -0.09 4.80
CA LYS A 39 10.81 -1.48 5.25
C LYS A 39 9.44 -1.83 5.81
N VAL A 40 8.60 -2.53 5.05
CA VAL A 40 7.28 -2.95 5.49
C VAL A 40 6.96 -4.37 5.03
N ASP A 41 6.53 -5.21 5.95
CA ASP A 41 6.19 -6.60 5.67
C ASP A 41 4.91 -6.73 4.81
N HIS A 42 4.91 -7.66 3.85
CA HIS A 42 3.78 -7.97 2.97
C HIS A 42 2.44 -8.16 3.69
N SER A 43 2.40 -8.72 4.91
CA SER A 43 1.15 -8.86 5.69
C SER A 43 0.57 -7.50 6.11
N THR A 44 1.43 -6.50 6.32
CA THR A 44 1.00 -5.12 6.60
C THR A 44 0.43 -4.47 5.35
N ILE A 45 1.04 -4.72 4.18
CA ILE A 45 0.52 -4.27 2.88
C ILE A 45 -0.84 -4.90 2.61
N GLN A 46 -1.01 -6.20 2.84
CA GLN A 46 -2.29 -6.88 2.70
C GLN A 46 -3.38 -6.25 3.57
N ARG A 47 -3.08 -5.94 4.84
CA ARG A 47 -4.00 -5.23 5.73
C ARG A 47 -4.35 -3.83 5.22
N TRP A 48 -3.40 -3.13 4.62
CA TRP A 48 -3.67 -1.82 4.01
C TRP A 48 -4.58 -1.94 2.79
N VAL A 49 -4.34 -2.90 1.91
CA VAL A 49 -5.18 -3.13 0.73
C VAL A 49 -6.61 -3.42 1.17
N PHE A 50 -6.81 -4.38 2.07
CA PHE A 50 -8.14 -4.68 2.60
C PHE A 50 -8.86 -3.46 3.18
N LYS A 51 -8.11 -2.57 3.86
CA LYS A 51 -8.69 -1.42 4.56
C LYS A 51 -8.88 -0.18 3.68
N PHE A 52 -8.02 0.05 2.70
CA PHE A 52 -7.91 1.33 1.99
C PHE A 52 -8.21 1.24 0.49
N SER A 53 -8.49 0.06 -0.09
CA SER A 53 -8.89 -0.06 -1.50
C SER A 53 -9.98 0.94 -1.91
N PRO A 54 -11.08 1.15 -1.16
CA PRO A 54 -12.13 2.09 -1.57
C PRO A 54 -11.65 3.55 -1.74
N PHE A 55 -10.59 3.93 -1.02
CA PHE A 55 -9.99 5.27 -1.12
C PHE A 55 -9.14 5.44 -2.36
N VAL A 56 -8.58 4.36 -2.89
CA VAL A 56 -7.76 4.41 -4.10
C VAL A 56 -8.66 4.26 -5.32
N GLU A 57 -9.61 3.33 -5.29
CA GLU A 57 -10.57 3.09 -6.39
C GLU A 57 -11.37 4.34 -6.76
N SER A 58 -11.81 5.12 -5.77
CA SER A 58 -12.53 6.39 -6.00
C SER A 58 -11.68 7.48 -6.68
N ASN A 59 -10.36 7.36 -6.68
CA ASN A 59 -9.42 8.30 -7.31
C ASN A 59 -8.78 7.71 -8.59
N MET A 60 -9.20 6.53 -9.04
CA MET A 60 -8.67 5.86 -10.24
C MET A 60 -9.54 6.06 -11.50
N ASN A 61 -10.59 6.87 -11.42
CA ASN A 61 -11.48 7.25 -12.54
C ASN A 61 -11.24 8.70 -12.96
#